data_AF-A0A0F9QS75-F1
#
_entry.id   AF-A0A0F9QS75-F1
#
_cell.length_a   1.000
_cell.length_b   1.000
_cell.length_c   1.000
_cell.angle_alpha   90.00
_cell.angle_beta   90.00
_cell.angle_gamma   90.00
#
_symmetry.space_group_name_H-M   'P 1'
#
loop_
_entity.id
_entity.type
_entity.pdbx_description
1 polymer ?
#
loop_
_entity_poly.entity_id
_entity_poly.type
_entity_poly.pdbx_seq_one_letter_code
_entity_poly.pdbx_strand_id
1 'polypeptide(L)'
;MILDSLLRLSDSEDISQSPGTKYSTSVLNSSTVLGDLGAGEQLAAFFCIDAAVVGGTAVVFAIIDEADTTLDSSSVVICQTAALGMARLTLGKIIILPIP
;
A
#
# COMPACT_ATOMS: atom_id res chain seq x y z
N MET A 1 -4.06 2.62 17.85
CA MET A 1 -2.89 1.95 17.26
C MET A 1 -1.74 2.94 17.36
N ILE A 2 -0.60 2.53 17.92
CA ILE A 2 0.62 3.35 17.85
C ILE A 2 1.19 3.13 16.45
N LEU A 3 1.49 4.22 15.74
CA LEU A 3 2.08 4.20 14.40
C LEU A 3 3.40 4.95 14.44
N ASP A 4 4.44 4.38 13.86
CA ASP A 4 5.71 5.07 13.64
C ASP A 4 5.58 5.98 12.42
N SER A 5 5.97 7.25 12.56
CA SER A 5 5.95 8.21 11.47
C SER A 5 6.84 7.83 10.29
N LEU A 6 7.93 7.09 10.52
CA LEU A 6 8.85 6.64 9.47
C LEU A 6 8.31 5.46 8.67
N LEU A 7 7.33 4.73 9.22
CA LEU A 7 6.66 3.61 8.55
C LEU A 7 5.31 4.03 7.95
N ARG A 8 4.98 5.31 8.01
CA ARG A 8 3.77 5.87 7.39
C ARG A 8 4.04 6.16 5.92
N LEU A 9 3.25 5.54 5.05
CA LEU A 9 3.31 5.69 3.60
C LEU A 9 1.96 6.19 3.08
N SER A 10 1.94 6.84 1.90
CA SER A 10 0.72 7.29 1.21
C SER A 10 -0.28 8.06 2.08
N ASP A 11 0.18 9.15 2.72
CA ASP A 11 -0.73 9.97 3.52
C ASP A 11 -1.73 10.73 2.65
N SER A 12 -3.03 10.52 2.90
CA SER A 12 -4.15 11.18 2.23
C SER A 12 -4.09 11.09 0.70
N GLU A 13 -3.65 9.94 0.18
CA GLU A 13 -3.44 9.76 -1.26
C GLU A 13 -4.77 9.58 -2.01
N ASP A 14 -5.03 10.46 -2.99
CA ASP A 14 -6.27 10.44 -3.76
C ASP A 14 -6.23 9.39 -4.88
N ILE A 15 -6.78 8.22 -4.58
CA ILE A 15 -6.90 7.09 -5.52
C ILE A 15 -8.05 7.24 -6.54
N SER A 16 -8.83 8.34 -6.48
CA SER A 16 -10.05 8.51 -7.29
C SER A 16 -9.86 9.25 -8.62
N GLN A 17 -8.73 9.94 -8.80
CA GLN A 17 -8.60 10.97 -9.85
C GLN A 17 -8.25 10.45 -11.25
N SER A 18 -7.79 9.20 -11.44
CA SER A 18 -7.55 8.65 -12.79
C SER A 18 -7.43 7.12 -12.80
N PRO A 19 -7.99 6.42 -13.82
CA PRO A 19 -7.72 5.00 -14.03
C PRO A 19 -6.21 4.74 -14.25
N GLY A 20 -5.71 3.62 -13.72
CA GLY A 20 -4.34 3.15 -13.94
C GLY A 20 -3.59 2.84 -12.64
N THR A 21 -2.35 2.41 -12.78
CA THR A 21 -1.47 2.16 -11.64
C THR A 21 -1.07 3.48 -10.99
N LYS A 22 -1.22 3.55 -9.67
CA LYS A 22 -0.73 4.65 -8.83
C LYS A 22 0.29 4.07 -7.87
N TYR A 23 1.36 4.80 -7.67
CA TYR A 23 2.45 4.42 -6.77
C TYR A 23 2.44 5.34 -5.56
N SER A 24 2.74 4.76 -4.40
CA SER A 24 2.82 5.50 -3.13
C SER A 24 3.71 6.73 -3.26
N THR A 25 3.27 7.82 -2.67
CA THR A 25 4.05 9.07 -2.54
C THR A 25 5.33 8.93 -1.72
N SER A 26 5.53 7.81 -1.02
CA SER A 26 6.73 7.52 -0.23
C SER A 26 7.13 6.05 -0.35
N VAL A 27 8.44 5.81 -0.31
CA VAL A 27 9.02 4.46 -0.33
C VAL A 27 9.79 4.25 0.96
N LEU A 28 9.60 3.09 1.58
CA LEU A 28 10.38 2.69 2.75
C LEU A 28 11.70 2.09 2.29
N ASN A 29 12.81 2.71 2.67
CA ASN A 29 14.13 2.12 2.48
C ASN A 29 14.58 1.46 3.79
N SER A 30 14.61 0.13 3.82
CA SER A 30 15.03 -0.64 5.00
C SER A 30 16.53 -0.49 5.32
N SER A 31 17.33 0.05 4.40
CA SER A 31 18.81 0.10 4.46
C SER A 31 19.46 -1.28 4.61
N THR A 32 18.72 -2.36 4.42
CA THR A 32 19.20 -3.75 4.46
C THR A 32 18.96 -4.41 3.11
N VAL A 33 19.85 -5.32 2.73
CA VAL A 33 19.76 -6.06 1.45
C VAL A 33 18.58 -7.05 1.45
N LEU A 34 18.08 -7.43 2.64
CA LEU A 34 17.03 -8.44 2.79
C LEU A 34 15.64 -7.86 3.09
N GLY A 35 15.51 -6.54 3.30
CA GLY A 35 14.20 -5.95 3.59
C GLY A 35 13.62 -6.30 4.97
N ASP A 36 14.39 -6.97 5.83
CA ASP A 36 13.95 -7.43 7.16
C ASP A 36 13.70 -6.24 8.10
N LEU A 37 12.46 -5.78 8.13
CA LEU A 37 11.99 -4.68 8.97
C LEU A 37 11.42 -5.23 10.28
N GLY A 38 12.23 -5.89 11.10
CA GLY A 38 11.77 -6.37 12.40
C GLY A 38 12.60 -7.49 13.00
N ALA A 39 12.28 -7.86 14.24
CA ALA A 39 12.96 -8.93 14.96
C ALA A 39 12.48 -10.35 14.56
N GLY A 40 12.17 -10.56 13.28
CA GLY A 40 11.59 -11.82 12.76
C GLY A 40 10.11 -12.03 13.06
N GLU A 41 9.40 -10.97 13.45
CA GLU A 41 7.94 -10.99 13.64
C GLU A 41 7.21 -10.59 12.35
N GLN A 42 5.98 -11.07 12.19
CA GLN A 42 5.19 -10.78 10.99
C GLN A 42 4.76 -9.31 10.94
N LEU A 43 5.15 -8.62 9.87
CA LEU A 43 4.67 -7.28 9.55
C LEU A 43 3.39 -7.33 8.70
N ALA A 44 2.59 -6.27 8.79
CA ALA A 44 1.44 -6.08 7.93
C ALA A 44 1.28 -4.61 7.53
N ALA A 45 0.92 -4.39 6.27
CA ALA A 45 0.51 -3.10 5.77
C ALA A 45 -0.98 -2.88 6.06
N PHE A 46 -1.30 -1.68 6.57
CA PHE A 46 -2.66 -1.25 6.86
C PHE A 46 -3.02 -0.11 5.91
N PHE A 47 -3.98 -0.35 5.02
CA PHE A 47 -4.55 0.68 4.15
C PHE A 47 -5.86 1.17 4.77
N CYS A 48 -5.87 2.44 5.18
CA CYS A 48 -7.01 3.07 5.84
C CYS A 48 -7.72 4.01 4.87
N ILE A 49 -9.01 3.78 4.64
CA ILE A 49 -9.84 4.64 3.81
C ILE A 49 -10.38 5.79 4.65
N ASP A 50 -9.90 6.99 4.40
CA ASP A 50 -10.23 8.24 5.09
C ASP A 50 -11.37 9.03 4.43
N ALA A 51 -11.68 8.74 3.18
CA ALA A 51 -12.85 9.22 2.45
C ALA A 51 -13.45 8.09 1.61
N ALA A 52 -14.79 8.00 1.59
CA ALA A 52 -15.47 7.02 0.77
C ALA A 52 -15.20 7.30 -0.71
N VAL A 53 -14.78 6.28 -1.47
CA VAL A 53 -14.46 6.49 -2.88
C VAL A 53 -15.71 6.52 -3.73
N VAL A 54 -15.89 7.60 -4.49
CA VAL A 54 -17.07 7.83 -5.33
C VAL A 54 -16.68 7.68 -6.80
N GLY A 55 -16.70 6.46 -7.32
CA GLY A 55 -16.37 6.16 -8.72
C GLY A 55 -15.38 5.00 -8.89
N GLY A 56 -15.20 4.55 -10.14
CA GLY A 56 -14.36 3.41 -10.49
C GLY A 56 -15.06 2.05 -10.31
N THR A 57 -14.43 0.98 -10.83
CA THR A 57 -14.96 -0.40 -10.75
C THR A 57 -14.34 -1.16 -9.59
N ALA A 58 -13.01 -1.21 -9.53
CA ALA A 58 -12.26 -1.88 -8.48
C ALA A 58 -10.85 -1.29 -8.30
N VAL A 59 -10.26 -1.54 -7.14
CA VAL A 59 -8.85 -1.27 -6.82
C VAL A 59 -8.17 -2.54 -6.35
N VAL A 60 -6.86 -2.62 -6.57
CA VAL A 60 -5.98 -3.62 -5.96
C VAL A 60 -4.94 -2.85 -5.16
N PHE A 61 -4.77 -3.21 -3.89
CA PHE A 61 -3.66 -2.74 -3.08
C PHE A 61 -2.54 -3.76 -3.17
N ALA A 62 -1.33 -3.29 -3.45
CA ALA A 62 -0.16 -4.14 -3.63
C ALA A 62 1.03 -3.56 -2.85
N ILE A 63 1.84 -4.46 -2.30
CA ILE A 63 3.18 -4.14 -1.79
C ILE A 63 4.17 -4.57 -2.87
N ILE A 64 5.08 -3.65 -3.16
CA ILE A 64 6.11 -3.80 -4.17
C ILE A 64 7.46 -3.86 -3.46
N ASP A 65 8.32 -4.75 -3.93
CA ASP A 65 9.73 -4.78 -3.57
C ASP A 65 10.58 -4.32 -4.75
N GLU A 66 11.59 -3.51 -4.45
CA GLU A 66 12.48 -2.92 -5.45
C GLU A 66 13.91 -2.87 -4.96
N ALA A 67 14.83 -3.02 -5.92
CA ALA A 67 16.26 -2.86 -5.65
C ALA A 67 16.65 -1.38 -5.45
N ASP A 68 15.85 -0.45 -5.96
CA ASP A 68 16.04 0.99 -5.80
C ASP A 68 14.72 1.72 -5.54
N THR A 69 14.71 3.05 -5.59
CA THR A 69 13.52 3.87 -5.28
C THR A 69 12.62 4.15 -6.49
N THR A 70 12.91 3.57 -7.65
CA THR A 70 12.17 3.78 -8.90
C THR A 70 10.99 2.82 -8.96
N LEU A 71 9.78 3.37 -9.16
CA LEU A 71 8.55 2.59 -9.28
C LEU A 71 8.00 2.69 -10.71
N ASP A 72 7.93 1.56 -11.41
CA ASP A 72 7.44 1.49 -12.78
C ASP A 72 6.75 0.15 -13.13
N SER A 73 6.41 -0.06 -14.40
CA SER A 73 5.69 -1.27 -14.83
C SER A 73 6.47 -2.57 -14.69
N SER A 74 7.79 -2.50 -14.48
CA SER A 74 8.65 -3.66 -14.22
C SER A 74 8.70 -4.04 -12.75
N SER A 75 8.05 -3.26 -11.89
CA SER A 75 8.10 -3.44 -10.45
C SER A 75 7.53 -4.76 -9.95
N VAL A 76 8.22 -5.34 -8.95
CA VAL A 76 7.90 -6.68 -8.43
C VAL A 76 6.89 -6.59 -7.29
N VAL A 77 5.67 -7.06 -7.54
CA VAL A 77 4.64 -7.18 -6.51
C VAL A 77 4.91 -8.42 -5.65
N ILE A 78 5.13 -8.23 -4.35
CA ILE A 78 5.38 -9.31 -3.39
C ILE A 78 4.11 -9.79 -2.69
N CYS A 79 3.13 -8.91 -2.51
CA CYS A 79 1.80 -9.28 -2.04
C CYS A 79 0.74 -8.30 -2.53
N GLN A 80 -0.48 -8.78 -2.76
CA GLN A 80 -1.59 -7.94 -3.21
C GLN A 80 -2.95 -8.46 -2.76
N THR A 81 -3.95 -7.58 -2.75
CA THR A 81 -5.34 -7.98 -2.57
C THR A 81 -5.92 -8.58 -3.85
N ALA A 82 -7.05 -9.29 -3.72
CA ALA A 82 -7.96 -9.44 -4.84
C ALA A 82 -8.52 -8.07 -5.27
N ALA A 83 -9.12 -7.98 -6.46
CA ALA A 83 -9.82 -6.78 -6.89
C ALA A 83 -10.96 -6.45 -5.93
N LEU A 84 -10.86 -5.31 -5.26
CA LEU A 84 -11.85 -4.79 -4.32
C LEU A 84 -12.74 -3.79 -5.03
N GLY A 85 -14.03 -4.09 -5.13
CA GLY A 85 -14.99 -3.15 -5.73
C GLY A 85 -15.00 -1.82 -4.96
N MET A 86 -14.95 -0.69 -5.68
CA MET A 86 -14.81 0.65 -5.07
C MET A 86 -15.95 0.98 -4.10
N ALA A 87 -17.16 0.46 -4.37
CA ALA A 87 -18.32 0.60 -3.48
C ALA A 87 -18.11 -0.01 -2.07
N ARG A 88 -17.11 -0.86 -1.87
CA ARG A 88 -16.77 -1.46 -0.57
C ARG A 88 -15.74 -0.63 0.22
N LEU A 89 -15.16 0.39 -0.39
CA LEU A 89 -14.19 1.31 0.23
C LEU A 89 -14.94 2.48 0.88
N THR A 90 -15.66 2.17 1.95
CA THR A 90 -16.35 3.17 2.75
C THR A 90 -15.39 3.87 3.72
N LEU A 91 -15.76 5.05 4.20
CA LEU A 91 -15.05 5.74 5.28
C LEU A 91 -14.77 4.78 6.45
N GLY A 92 -13.53 4.80 6.95
CA GLY A 92 -13.06 3.99 8.08
C GLY A 92 -12.79 2.53 7.72
N LYS A 93 -12.89 2.13 6.45
CA LYS A 93 -12.52 0.79 6.02
C LYS A 93 -11.02 0.60 6.20
N ILE A 94 -10.64 -0.54 6.78
CA ILE A 94 -9.26 -0.96 6.92
C ILE A 94 -9.05 -2.22 6.08
N ILE A 95 -8.02 -2.22 5.25
CA ILE A 95 -7.53 -3.38 4.51
C ILE A 95 -6.16 -3.73 5.06
N ILE A 96 -5.94 -5.01 5.33
CA ILE A 96 -4.69 -5.51 5.93
C ILE A 96 -4.05 -6.48 4.94
N LEU A 97 -2.79 -6.24 4.59
CA LEU A 97 -1.95 -7.18 3.84
C LEU A 97 -0.77 -7.60 4.70
N PRO A 98 -0.60 -8.89 4.99
CA PRO A 98 0.67 -9.38 5.54
C PRO A 98 1.80 -9.08 4.56
N ILE A 99 2.93 -8.59 5.07
CA ILE A 99 4.16 -8.43 4.29
C ILE A 99 4.92 -9.76 4.40
N PRO A 100 5.22 -10.42 3.27
CA PRO A 100 5.88 -11.73 3.24
C PRO A 100 7.36 -11.65 3.66
#